data_AF-A0A351HXM5-F1
#
_entry.id   AF-A0A351HXM5-F1
#
_cell.length_a   1.000
_cell.length_b   1.000
_cell.length_c   1.000
_cell.angle_alpha   90.00
_cell.angle_beta   90.00
_cell.angle_gamma   90.00
#
_symmetry.space_group_name_H-M   'P 1'
#
loop_
_entity.id
_entity.type
_entity.pdbx_description
1 polymer ?
#
loop_
_entity_poly.entity_id
_entity_poly.type
_entity_poly.pdbx_seq_one_letter_code
_entity_poly.pdbx_strand_id
1 'polypeptide(L)'
;MRLVQTKDTYQLSTKPEYYTYIKEITRQQEKTGLSRAALETLAIIAYRQPVTRLAVDELRGVSSSSAIQRLLDRGLICDGGRLEAPGRPILYKTTNAFLKTMGLSSLKEMPEFEVFSQGKQESFDLELLKTDSQNTAESSEALLAGMLEKTMGDARILEAAQ
;
A
#
# COMPACT_ATOMS: atom_id res chain seq x y z
N MET A 1 14.38 -10.86 10.50
CA MET A 1 15.06 -9.91 9.58
C MET A 1 15.10 -10.53 8.19
N ARG A 2 15.10 -9.71 7.14
CA ARG A 2 15.25 -10.10 5.74
C ARG A 2 16.16 -9.10 5.01
N LEU A 3 16.85 -9.54 3.96
CA LEU A 3 17.66 -8.65 3.11
C LEU A 3 16.78 -8.16 1.96
N VAL A 4 16.74 -6.85 1.72
CA VAL A 4 16.01 -6.23 0.61
C VAL A 4 17.02 -5.56 -0.31
N GLN A 5 16.91 -5.83 -1.61
CA GLN A 5 17.69 -5.16 -2.63
C GLN A 5 16.92 -3.94 -3.16
N THR A 6 17.61 -2.83 -3.39
CA THR A 6 17.06 -1.65 -4.08
C THR A 6 18.13 -1.10 -5.00
N LYS A 7 17.91 -1.18 -6.32
CA LYS A 7 18.94 -0.99 -7.35
C LYS A 7 20.23 -1.76 -6.99
N ASP A 8 21.27 -1.01 -6.63
CA ASP A 8 22.62 -1.50 -6.35
C ASP A 8 22.94 -1.53 -4.85
N THR A 9 21.93 -1.36 -3.99
CA THR A 9 22.08 -1.32 -2.53
C THR A 9 21.31 -2.45 -1.85
N TYR A 10 21.88 -2.98 -0.77
CA TYR A 10 21.25 -3.98 0.09
C TYR A 10 20.97 -3.38 1.46
N GLN A 11 19.76 -3.62 1.99
CA GLN A 11 19.36 -3.16 3.32
C GLN A 11 18.76 -4.32 4.12
N LEU A 12 19.10 -4.39 5.40
CA LEU A 12 18.40 -5.25 6.35
C LEU A 12 17.07 -4.61 6.73
N SER A 13 16.00 -5.37 6.61
CA SER A 13 14.65 -4.94 7.00
C SER A 13 13.99 -5.99 7.89
N THR A 14 12.99 -5.58 8.66
CA THR A 14 12.18 -6.49 9.47
C THR A 14 11.30 -7.36 8.57
N LYS A 15 10.89 -8.53 9.07
CA LYS A 15 9.88 -9.33 8.35
C LYS A 15 8.52 -8.63 8.49
N PRO A 16 7.66 -8.68 7.46
CA PRO A 16 6.34 -8.05 7.50
C PRO A 16 5.45 -8.59 8.64
N GLU A 17 5.65 -9.86 9.03
CA GLU A 17 5.01 -10.52 10.18
C GLU A 17 5.13 -9.72 11.50
N TYR A 18 6.19 -8.91 11.66
CA TYR A 18 6.43 -8.14 12.88
C TYR A 18 5.87 -6.71 12.85
N TYR A 19 5.14 -6.34 11.79
CA TYR A 19 4.65 -4.97 11.60
C TYR A 19 3.83 -4.46 12.80
N THR A 20 2.88 -5.26 13.29
CA THR A 20 2.02 -4.89 14.44
C THR A 20 2.85 -4.53 15.66
N TYR A 21 3.82 -5.38 16.03
CA TYR A 21 4.67 -5.14 17.19
C TYR A 21 5.56 -3.90 17.03
N ILE A 22 6.12 -3.68 15.83
CA ILE A 22 6.98 -2.52 15.56
C ILE A 22 6.17 -1.22 15.55
N LYS A 23 4.94 -1.25 15.02
CA LYS A 23 4.03 -0.11 14.95
C LYS A 23 3.74 0.44 16.36
N GLU A 24 3.40 -0.44 17.30
CA GLU A 24 3.11 -0.08 18.70
C GLU A 24 4.30 0.60 19.39
N ILE A 25 5.51 0.11 19.12
CA ILE A 25 6.75 0.63 19.74
C ILE A 25 7.13 2.00 19.14
N THR A 26 6.93 2.19 17.84
CA THR A 26 7.57 3.29 17.12
C THR A 26 6.88 4.65 17.35
N ARG A 27 5.63 4.68 17.85
CA ARG A 27 4.83 5.91 18.09
C ARG A 27 4.97 6.97 16.99
N GLN A 28 5.25 6.55 15.76
CA GLN A 28 5.51 7.45 14.67
C GLN A 28 4.18 8.09 14.30
N GLN A 29 4.15 9.43 14.20
CA GLN A 29 3.04 10.10 13.57
C GLN A 29 2.82 9.45 12.21
N GLU A 30 1.62 8.89 11.99
CA GLU A 30 1.28 8.31 10.71
C GLU A 30 1.49 9.40 9.66
N LYS A 31 2.48 9.20 8.79
CA LYS A 31 2.66 10.08 7.63
C LYS A 31 1.39 9.94 6.82
N THR A 32 0.60 11.00 6.74
CA THR A 32 -0.66 11.02 5.99
C THR A 32 -0.45 10.36 4.62
N GLY A 33 -1.37 9.50 4.18
CA GLY A 33 -1.24 8.84 2.89
C GLY A 33 -1.13 9.83 1.73
N LEU A 34 -0.63 9.37 0.58
CA LEU A 34 -0.79 10.14 -0.65
C LEU A 34 -2.28 10.21 -1.01
N SER A 35 -2.76 11.39 -1.42
CA SER A 35 -4.12 11.51 -1.93
C SER A 35 -4.26 10.72 -3.24
N ARG A 36 -5.50 10.36 -3.60
CA ARG A 36 -5.79 9.70 -4.89
C ARG A 36 -5.19 10.45 -6.07
N ALA A 37 -5.34 11.77 -6.10
CA ALA A 37 -4.77 12.61 -7.15
C ALA A 37 -3.22 12.54 -7.20
N ALA A 38 -2.56 12.44 -6.04
CA ALA A 38 -1.11 12.29 -5.97
C ALA A 38 -0.65 10.90 -6.44
N LEU A 39 -1.41 9.84 -6.12
CA LEU A 39 -1.12 8.49 -6.60
C LEU A 39 -1.27 8.38 -8.12
N GLU A 40 -2.35 8.93 -8.69
CA GLU A 40 -2.56 8.98 -10.14
C GLU A 40 -1.42 9.73 -10.85
N THR A 41 -1.06 10.89 -10.31
CA THR A 41 0.06 11.70 -10.82
C THR A 41 1.39 10.93 -10.76
N LEU A 42 1.65 10.25 -9.63
CA LEU A 42 2.86 9.46 -9.44
C LEU A 42 2.92 8.29 -10.42
N ALA A 43 1.80 7.60 -10.65
CA ALA A 43 1.71 6.50 -11.61
C ALA A 43 2.04 6.96 -13.03
N ILE A 44 1.46 8.08 -13.48
CA ILE A 44 1.76 8.65 -14.80
C ILE A 44 3.25 8.97 -14.94
N ILE A 45 3.85 9.61 -13.93
CA ILE A 45 5.28 9.93 -13.96
C ILE A 45 6.12 8.64 -14.00
N ALA A 46 5.79 7.63 -13.21
CA ALA A 46 6.54 6.37 -13.17
C ALA A 46 6.52 5.62 -14.52
N TYR A 47 5.38 5.62 -15.22
CA TYR A 47 5.24 4.93 -16.52
C TYR A 47 5.67 5.73 -17.74
N ARG A 48 5.72 7.07 -17.65
CA ARG A 48 5.99 7.96 -18.80
C ARG A 48 7.22 8.85 -18.62
N GLN A 49 7.99 8.66 -17.54
CA GLN A 49 9.22 9.43 -17.33
C GLN A 49 10.23 9.26 -18.48
N PRO A 50 10.98 10.32 -18.83
CA PRO A 50 10.87 11.68 -18.32
C PRO A 50 9.66 12.44 -18.91
N VAL A 51 8.82 13.06 -18.07
CA VAL A 51 7.56 13.71 -18.49
C VAL A 51 7.42 15.14 -17.97
N THR A 52 6.78 16.03 -18.73
CA THR A 52 6.54 17.42 -18.31
C THR A 52 5.26 17.55 -17.47
N ARG A 53 5.12 18.63 -16.68
CA ARG A 53 3.85 18.93 -15.98
C ARG A 53 2.66 18.96 -16.94
N LEU A 54 2.82 19.63 -18.09
CA LEU A 54 1.73 19.82 -19.04
C LEU A 54 1.22 18.47 -19.57
N ALA A 55 2.12 17.55 -19.93
CA ALA A 55 1.74 16.21 -20.38
C ALA A 55 1.02 15.41 -19.28
N VAL A 56 1.40 15.59 -18.00
CA VAL A 56 0.68 14.95 -16.89
C VAL A 56 -0.73 15.55 -16.74
N ASP A 57 -0.86 16.86 -16.86
CA ASP A 57 -2.16 17.55 -16.80
C ASP A 57 -3.08 17.11 -17.94
N GLU A 58 -2.55 16.94 -19.15
CA GLU A 58 -3.28 16.42 -20.32
C GLU A 58 -3.76 14.98 -20.10
N LEU A 59 -2.90 14.11 -19.56
CA LEU A 59 -3.26 12.72 -19.27
C LEU A 59 -4.29 12.58 -18.14
N ARG A 60 -4.27 13.48 -17.15
CA ARG A 60 -5.25 13.48 -16.04
C ARG A 60 -6.53 14.26 -16.35
N GLY A 61 -6.50 15.14 -17.34
CA GLY A 61 -7.60 16.07 -17.66
C GLY A 61 -7.82 17.17 -16.61
N VAL A 62 -6.95 17.28 -15.60
CA VAL A 62 -7.03 18.28 -14.51
C VAL A 62 -5.62 18.72 -14.07
N SER A 63 -5.53 19.89 -13.44
CA SER A 63 -4.25 20.42 -12.93
C SER A 63 -3.63 19.51 -11.86
N SER A 64 -2.37 19.14 -12.07
CA SER A 64 -1.58 18.28 -11.20
C SER A 64 -0.52 19.05 -10.40
N SER A 65 -0.58 20.38 -10.40
CA SER A 65 0.43 21.25 -9.77
C SER A 65 0.63 20.95 -8.27
N SER A 66 -0.46 20.81 -7.52
CA SER A 66 -0.41 20.52 -6.08
C SER A 66 -0.01 19.08 -5.76
N ALA A 67 -0.29 18.14 -6.67
CA ALA A 67 0.12 16.75 -6.57
C ALA A 67 1.64 16.63 -6.79
N ILE A 68 2.16 17.25 -7.85
CA ILE A 68 3.59 17.27 -8.17
C ILE A 68 4.40 17.89 -7.02
N GLN A 69 3.96 19.03 -6.47
CA GLN A 69 4.62 19.64 -5.31
C GLN A 69 4.69 18.68 -4.12
N ARG A 70 3.57 18.05 -3.75
CA ARG A 70 3.56 17.04 -2.68
C ARG A 70 4.49 15.85 -2.94
N LEU A 71 4.59 15.40 -4.18
CA LEU A 71 5.47 14.29 -4.56
C LEU A 71 6.96 14.69 -4.49
N LEU A 72 7.28 15.95 -4.84
CA LEU A 72 8.62 16.54 -4.68
C LEU A 72 8.98 16.67 -3.19
N ASP A 73 8.07 17.19 -2.36
CA ASP A 73 8.27 17.36 -0.91
C ASP A 73 8.54 16.02 -0.21
N ARG A 74 7.92 14.95 -0.70
CA ARG A 74 8.17 13.57 -0.21
C ARG A 74 9.38 12.90 -0.84
N GLY A 75 10.04 13.54 -1.79
CA GLY A 75 11.20 13.01 -2.51
C GLY A 75 10.89 11.78 -3.35
N LEU A 76 9.63 11.55 -3.74
CA LEU A 76 9.24 10.42 -4.59
C LEU A 76 9.56 10.68 -6.08
N ILE A 77 9.56 11.95 -6.47
CA ILE A 77 9.97 12.41 -7.80
C ILE A 77 11.06 13.49 -7.68
N CYS A 78 11.79 13.71 -8.77
CA CYS A 78 12.81 14.74 -8.91
C CYS A 78 12.82 15.31 -10.33
N ASP A 79 13.59 16.36 -10.54
CA ASP A 79 13.85 16.94 -11.85
C ASP A 79 14.71 16.00 -12.72
N GLY A 80 14.19 15.70 -13.91
CA GLY A 80 14.83 14.92 -14.95
C GLY A 80 15.57 15.78 -15.98
N GLY A 81 15.69 17.08 -15.75
CA GLY A 81 16.21 18.06 -16.69
C GLY A 81 15.12 18.98 -17.24
N ARG A 82 15.37 19.58 -18.41
CA ARG A 82 14.43 20.45 -19.10
C ARG A 82 14.26 19.97 -20.54
N LEU A 83 13.04 20.11 -21.06
CA LEU A 83 12.76 19.81 -22.46
C LEU A 83 13.23 20.99 -23.34
N GLU A 84 13.93 20.71 -24.44
CA GLU A 84 14.34 21.71 -25.44
C GLU A 84 13.15 22.10 -26.33
N ALA A 85 12.19 22.79 -25.73
CA ALA A 85 10.99 23.34 -26.36
C ALA A 85 10.77 24.78 -25.85
N PRO A 86 9.93 25.60 -26.54
CA PRO A 86 9.57 26.93 -26.07
C PRO A 86 9.09 26.90 -24.60
N GLY A 87 9.65 27.77 -23.75
CA GLY A 87 9.36 27.81 -22.32
C GLY A 87 10.17 26.83 -21.44
N ARG A 88 11.01 25.97 -22.04
CA ARG A 88 11.93 25.04 -21.35
C ARG A 88 11.31 24.36 -20.12
N PRO A 89 10.19 23.63 -20.29
CA PRO A 89 9.48 23.02 -19.17
C PRO A 89 10.33 21.96 -18.47
N ILE A 90 10.14 21.85 -17.16
CA ILE A 90 10.83 20.86 -16.31
C ILE A 90 10.30 19.46 -16.64
N LEU A 91 11.23 18.51 -16.79
CA LEU A 91 10.93 17.09 -16.87
C LEU A 91 10.97 16.49 -15.46
N TYR A 92 10.06 15.56 -15.17
CA TYR A 92 10.00 14.84 -13.91
C TYR A 92 10.30 13.36 -14.09
N LYS A 93 10.97 12.78 -13.10
CA LYS A 93 11.29 11.35 -13.00
C LYS A 93 11.20 10.86 -11.56
N THR A 94 11.03 9.56 -11.37
CA THR A 94 11.01 8.91 -10.06
C THR A 94 12.41 8.83 -9.44
N THR A 95 12.45 8.72 -8.11
CA THR A 95 13.70 8.62 -7.32
C THR A 95 13.95 7.20 -6.82
N ASN A 96 15.10 7.00 -6.15
CA ASN A 96 15.33 5.76 -5.40
C ASN A 96 14.38 5.61 -4.20
N ALA A 97 13.88 6.71 -3.63
CA ALA A 97 12.89 6.66 -2.55
C ALA A 97 11.56 6.09 -3.05
N PHE A 98 11.17 6.39 -4.29
CA PHE A 98 10.03 5.75 -4.93
C PHE A 98 10.19 4.22 -4.99
N LEU A 99 11.32 3.73 -5.50
CA LEU A 99 11.58 2.29 -5.59
C LEU A 99 11.53 1.60 -4.22
N LYS A 100 12.14 2.21 -3.20
CA LYS A 100 12.07 1.71 -1.81
C LYS A 100 10.64 1.66 -1.28
N THR A 101 9.85 2.70 -1.57
CA THR A 101 8.45 2.77 -1.12
C THR A 101 7.57 1.75 -1.82
N MET A 102 7.83 1.47 -3.09
CA MET A 102 7.12 0.44 -3.87
C MET A 102 7.64 -0.98 -3.63
N GLY A 103 8.75 -1.14 -2.90
CA GLY A 103 9.38 -2.43 -2.68
C GLY A 103 10.01 -3.05 -3.92
N LEU A 104 10.35 -2.22 -4.93
CA LEU A 104 10.91 -2.66 -6.20
C LEU A 104 12.43 -2.51 -6.22
N SER A 105 13.13 -3.44 -6.86
CA SER A 105 14.58 -3.33 -7.08
C SER A 105 14.89 -2.44 -8.28
N SER A 106 14.02 -2.46 -9.29
CA SER A 106 14.18 -1.72 -10.54
C SER A 106 12.82 -1.31 -11.12
N LEU A 107 12.81 -0.25 -11.94
CA LEU A 107 11.62 0.17 -12.68
C LEU A 107 11.12 -0.89 -13.67
N LYS A 108 11.99 -1.83 -14.08
CA LYS A 108 11.62 -2.94 -14.97
C LYS A 108 10.68 -3.96 -14.31
N GLU A 109 10.60 -3.97 -12.99
CA GLU A 109 9.69 -4.84 -12.23
C GLU A 109 8.27 -4.25 -12.17
N MET A 110 8.07 -3.03 -12.68
CA MET A 110 6.73 -2.45 -12.75
C MET A 110 5.86 -3.26 -13.72
N PRO A 111 4.59 -3.52 -13.37
CA PRO A 111 3.66 -4.19 -14.27
C PRO A 111 3.54 -3.45 -15.60
N GLU A 112 3.41 -4.16 -16.72
CA GLU A 112 3.22 -3.51 -18.01
C GLU A 112 1.91 -2.73 -18.04
N PHE A 113 1.92 -1.56 -18.69
CA PHE A 113 0.76 -0.67 -18.73
C PHE A 113 -0.47 -1.35 -19.37
N GLU A 114 -0.27 -2.28 -20.31
CA GLU A 114 -1.35 -3.00 -20.99
C GLU A 114 -2.15 -3.93 -20.07
N VAL A 115 -1.53 -4.43 -18.99
CA VAL A 115 -2.19 -5.31 -18.01
C VAL A 115 -3.39 -4.62 -17.33
N PHE A 116 -3.38 -3.29 -17.25
CA PHE A 116 -4.48 -2.52 -16.66
C PHE A 116 -5.61 -2.18 -17.65
N SER A 117 -5.38 -2.36 -18.97
CA SER A 117 -6.37 -2.05 -20.01
C SER A 117 -7.35 -3.21 -20.26
N GLN A 118 -6.90 -4.43 -20.00
CA GLN A 118 -7.78 -5.60 -19.94
C GLN A 118 -8.40 -5.62 -18.55
N GLY A 119 -9.71 -5.35 -18.47
CA GLY A 119 -10.49 -5.27 -17.24
C GLY A 119 -10.62 -6.57 -16.45
N LYS A 120 -9.51 -7.23 -16.14
CA LYS A 120 -9.42 -8.03 -14.93
C LYS A 120 -9.04 -7.07 -13.82
N GLN A 121 -10.03 -6.75 -13.00
CA GLN A 121 -9.77 -6.47 -11.59
C GLN A 121 -9.13 -7.73 -11.01
N GLU A 122 -7.85 -7.97 -11.29
CA GLU A 122 -7.05 -8.67 -10.31
C GLU A 122 -6.94 -7.67 -9.18
N SER A 123 -7.86 -7.84 -8.22
CA SER A 123 -7.71 -7.31 -6.88
C SER A 123 -6.25 -7.50 -6.52
N PHE A 124 -5.50 -6.39 -6.47
CA PHE A 124 -4.28 -6.40 -5.69
C PHE A 124 -4.78 -6.75 -4.30
N ASP A 125 -4.57 -8.00 -3.85
CA ASP A 125 -5.29 -8.62 -2.74
C ASP A 125 -5.27 -7.74 -1.49
N LEU A 126 -6.25 -6.85 -1.44
CA LEU A 126 -6.67 -6.06 -0.29
C LEU A 126 -7.50 -6.94 0.65
N GLU A 127 -7.39 -8.25 0.49
CA GLU A 127 -7.96 -9.29 1.33
C GLU A 127 -6.96 -9.72 2.41
N LEU A 128 -5.64 -9.58 2.18
CA LEU A 128 -4.61 -9.86 3.20
C LEU A 128 -4.52 -8.78 4.31
N LEU A 129 -5.27 -7.68 4.18
CA LEU A 129 -5.32 -6.58 5.16
C LEU A 129 -6.70 -6.44 5.83
N LYS A 130 -7.67 -7.31 5.51
CA LYS A 130 -9.03 -7.24 6.06
C LYS A 130 -9.32 -8.25 7.18
N THR A 131 -8.40 -9.15 7.53
CA THR A 131 -8.69 -10.21 8.51
C THR A 131 -8.65 -9.77 9.98
N ASP A 132 -8.19 -8.56 10.32
CA ASP A 132 -7.89 -8.25 11.74
C ASP A 132 -8.70 -7.09 12.33
N SER A 133 -9.79 -6.63 11.71
CA SER A 133 -10.55 -5.49 12.27
C SER A 133 -12.05 -5.66 12.41
N GLN A 134 -12.63 -6.79 12.04
CA GLN A 134 -14.02 -7.10 12.37
C GLN A 134 -14.14 -8.59 12.62
N ASN A 135 -13.85 -9.03 13.85
CA ASN A 135 -14.70 -9.94 14.64
C ASN A 135 -13.92 -10.57 15.81
N THR A 136 -13.45 -9.70 16.71
CA THR A 136 -13.05 -10.07 18.08
C THR A 136 -14.27 -10.14 19.01
N ALA A 137 -15.51 -10.07 18.47
CA ALA A 137 -16.72 -9.98 19.27
C ALA A 137 -17.53 -11.30 19.34
N GLU A 138 -17.50 -12.17 18.32
CA GLU A 138 -18.30 -13.41 18.33
C GLU A 138 -17.69 -14.56 19.15
N SER A 139 -16.41 -14.47 19.52
CA SER A 139 -15.76 -15.57 20.26
C SER A 139 -16.14 -15.64 21.74
N SER A 140 -16.66 -14.55 22.34
CA SER A 140 -17.05 -14.52 23.75
C SER A 140 -18.44 -15.12 24.00
N GLU A 141 -19.39 -14.92 23.09
CA GLU A 141 -20.74 -15.49 23.22
C GLU A 141 -20.79 -16.98 22.88
N ALA A 142 -20.01 -17.44 21.89
CA ALA A 142 -19.93 -18.85 21.53
C ALA A 142 -19.29 -19.71 22.63
N LEU A 143 -18.31 -19.18 23.38
CA LEU A 143 -17.71 -19.85 24.53
C LEU A 143 -18.67 -19.94 25.72
N LEU A 144 -19.46 -18.89 26.00
CA LEU A 144 -20.45 -18.91 27.08
C LEU A 144 -21.66 -19.80 26.75
N ALA A 145 -22.13 -19.80 25.49
CA ALA A 145 -23.21 -20.69 25.04
C ALA A 145 -22.80 -22.17 25.08
N GLY A 146 -21.56 -22.48 24.65
CA GLY A 146 -21.02 -23.84 24.71
C GLY A 146 -20.71 -24.34 26.13
N MET A 147 -20.43 -23.43 27.07
CA MET A 147 -20.28 -23.77 28.49
C MET A 147 -21.63 -24.02 29.17
N LEU A 148 -22.69 -23.28 28.82
CA LEU A 148 -24.03 -23.48 29.37
C LEU A 148 -24.69 -24.79 28.88
N GLU A 149 -24.50 -25.18 27.62
CA GLU A 149 -25.00 -26.47 27.10
C GLU A 149 -24.33 -27.68 27.77
N LYS A 150 -23.02 -27.61 28.02
CA LYS A 150 -22.27 -28.70 28.68
C LYS A 150 -22.66 -28.86 30.15
N THR A 151 -22.99 -27.78 30.86
CA THR A 151 -23.42 -27.87 32.26
C THR A 151 -24.85 -28.41 32.45
N MET A 152 -25.71 -28.33 31.43
CA MET A 152 -27.08 -28.86 31.48
C MET A 152 -27.21 -30.30 30.97
N GLY A 153 -26.20 -30.82 30.25
CA GLY A 153 -26.14 -32.21 29.77
C GLY A 153 -25.87 -33.24 30.87
N ASP A 154 -25.09 -32.88 31.90
CA ASP A 154 -24.74 -33.79 33.00
C ASP A 154 -25.84 -33.89 34.08
N ALA A 155 -26.84 -33.01 34.06
CA ALA A 155 -27.94 -33.01 35.03
C ALA A 155 -29.11 -33.95 34.66
N ARG A 156 -29.03 -34.69 33.54
CA ARG A 156 -30.09 -35.64 33.09
C ARG A 156 -29.73 -37.12 33.20
N ILE A 157 -28.59 -37.49 33.80
CA ILE A 157 -28.26 -38.89 34.13
C ILE A 157 -28.33 -39.13 35.64
N LEU A 158 -29.42 -38.70 36.29
CA LEU A 158 -29.68 -39.10 37.68
C LEU A 158 -31.15 -39.40 38.02
N GLU A 159 -32.03 -39.57 37.02
CA GLU A 159 -33.42 -40.00 37.25
C GLU A 159 -33.84 -41.08 36.23
N ALA A 160 -33.09 -42.19 36.19
CA ALA A 160 -33.52 -43.43 35.53
C ALA A 160 -32.87 -44.67 36.18
N ALA A 161 -32.71 -44.64 37.50
CA ALA A 161 -32.28 -45.79 38.29
C ALA A 161 -33.14 -45.92 39.56
N GLN A 162 -34.44 -46.20 39.37
CA GLN A 162 -35.28 -46.99 40.28
C GLN A 162 -36.31 -47.76 39.45
#